data_AF-A0A5C8TYE9-F1
#
_entry.id   AF-A0A5C8TYE9-F1
#
_cell.length_a   1.000
_cell.length_b   1.000
_cell.length_c   1.000
_cell.angle_alpha   90.00
_cell.angle_beta   90.00
_cell.angle_gamma   90.00
#
_symmetry.space_group_name_H-M   'P 1'
#
loop_
_entity.id
_entity.type
_entity.pdbx_description
1 polymer ?
#
loop_
_entity_poly.entity_id
_entity_poly.type
_entity_poly.pdbx_seq_one_letter_code
_entity_poly.pdbx_strand_id
1 'polypeptide(L)'
;GLAGDAVVLGDAGLVRFVNGKPVRAESTDVTVGGDDTITLGAGNGVVLGGSGADALTLGAGRSVVLGDNGTVDLDDQARATEIASTSPDVGGRDVIVVGDGGSVVIGGFGADLITTGSGSDIVLGDNGAVTLSALVPVFVRTTSPAIGGADEIRAGEGDNVVLGGAGADL
;
A
#
# COMPACT_ATOMS: atom_id res chain seq x y z
N GLY A 1 9.76 13.05 -5.86
CA GLY A 1 9.73 13.24 -7.32
C GLY A 1 9.01 14.52 -7.70
N LEU A 2 9.04 14.90 -8.98
CA LEU A 2 8.14 15.93 -9.55
C LEU A 2 6.69 15.45 -9.50
N ALA A 3 5.73 16.37 -9.63
CA ALA A 3 4.30 16.04 -9.60
C ALA A 3 3.86 15.16 -10.78
N GLY A 4 2.93 14.25 -10.54
CA GLY A 4 2.34 13.35 -11.55
C GLY A 4 1.98 11.97 -10.98
N ASP A 5 1.14 11.25 -11.71
CA ASP A 5 0.76 9.88 -11.35
C ASP A 5 1.91 8.90 -11.63
N ALA A 6 2.11 7.91 -10.75
CA ALA A 6 3.21 6.97 -10.85
C ALA A 6 2.84 5.55 -10.41
N VAL A 7 3.49 4.55 -11.00
CA VAL A 7 3.53 3.17 -10.51
C VAL A 7 4.98 2.83 -10.20
N VAL A 8 5.28 2.44 -8.96
CA VAL A 8 6.64 2.11 -8.49
C VAL A 8 6.61 0.77 -7.78
N LEU A 9 7.59 -0.07 -8.07
CA LEU A 9 7.86 -1.32 -7.38
C LEU A 9 9.32 -1.22 -6.92
N GLY A 10 9.58 -1.36 -5.63
CA GLY A 10 10.94 -1.28 -5.08
C GLY A 10 11.75 -2.49 -5.54
N ASP A 11 11.18 -3.66 -5.31
CA ASP A 11 11.79 -4.94 -5.68
C ASP A 11 11.36 -5.48 -7.06
N ALA A 12 11.70 -6.75 -7.30
CA ALA A 12 11.27 -7.50 -8.46
C ALA A 12 9.74 -7.42 -8.62
N GLY A 13 9.29 -6.99 -9.80
CA GLY A 13 7.89 -6.80 -10.02
C GLY A 13 7.48 -6.75 -11.49
N LEU A 14 6.17 -6.79 -11.70
CA LEU A 14 5.56 -6.79 -13.01
C LEU A 14 4.44 -5.75 -13.06
N VAL A 15 4.48 -4.89 -14.10
CA VAL A 15 3.36 -4.02 -14.45
C VAL A 15 2.79 -4.44 -15.81
N ARG A 16 1.50 -4.77 -15.82
CA ARG A 16 0.78 -5.12 -17.05
C ARG A 16 0.04 -3.91 -17.58
N PHE A 17 0.14 -3.69 -18.89
CA PHE A 17 -0.53 -2.60 -19.58
C PHE A 17 -1.57 -3.10 -20.58
N VAL A 18 -2.64 -2.32 -20.75
CA VAL A 18 -3.59 -2.46 -21.86
C VAL A 18 -3.79 -1.08 -22.47
N ASN A 19 -3.61 -0.96 -23.78
CA ASN A 19 -3.73 0.32 -24.51
C ASN A 19 -2.88 1.46 -23.91
N GLY A 20 -1.70 1.13 -23.38
CA GLY A 20 -0.78 2.11 -22.79
C GLY A 20 -1.14 2.56 -21.37
N LYS A 21 -2.17 1.97 -20.74
CA LYS A 21 -2.52 2.22 -19.33
C LYS A 21 -2.19 1.02 -18.45
N PRO A 22 -1.68 1.21 -17.23
CA PRO A 22 -1.46 0.12 -16.30
C PRO A 22 -2.82 -0.47 -15.89
N VAL A 23 -2.90 -1.80 -15.88
CA VAL A 23 -4.08 -2.56 -15.44
C VAL A 23 -3.78 -3.48 -14.27
N ARG A 24 -2.49 -3.72 -13.99
CA ARG A 24 -2.03 -4.51 -12.83
C ARG A 24 -0.61 -4.14 -12.47
N ALA A 25 -0.33 -4.02 -11.18
CA ALA A 25 1.01 -4.03 -10.59
C ALA A 25 1.10 -5.20 -9.60
N GLU A 26 2.22 -5.91 -9.56
CA GLU A 26 2.40 -7.09 -8.73
C GLU A 26 3.88 -7.29 -8.36
N SER A 27 4.14 -7.53 -7.08
CA SER A 27 5.46 -8.01 -6.61
C SER A 27 5.71 -9.42 -7.11
N THR A 28 6.92 -9.69 -7.56
CA THR A 28 7.37 -10.97 -8.07
C THR A 28 8.65 -11.39 -7.35
N ASP A 29 9.01 -12.67 -7.37
CA ASP A 29 10.22 -13.19 -6.71
C ASP A 29 10.45 -12.64 -5.29
N VAL A 30 9.43 -12.78 -4.44
CA VAL A 30 9.38 -12.25 -3.07
C VAL A 30 10.50 -12.75 -2.15
N THR A 31 11.30 -13.72 -2.57
CA THR A 31 12.43 -14.22 -1.77
C THR A 31 13.74 -13.49 -2.07
N VAL A 32 13.74 -12.62 -3.08
CA VAL A 32 14.89 -11.86 -3.55
C VAL A 32 14.51 -10.38 -3.53
N GLY A 33 14.52 -9.80 -2.34
CA GLY A 33 14.27 -8.36 -2.12
C GLY A 33 15.28 -7.71 -1.19
N GLY A 34 15.09 -6.43 -0.92
CA GLY A 34 15.85 -5.68 0.08
C GLY A 34 15.18 -4.37 0.47
N ASP A 35 15.83 -3.64 1.38
CA ASP A 35 15.32 -2.38 1.89
C ASP A 35 15.35 -1.27 0.81
N ASP A 36 14.17 -0.75 0.46
CA ASP A 36 14.00 0.30 -0.54
C ASP A 36 13.69 1.68 0.07
N THR A 37 14.00 2.73 -0.70
CA THR A 37 13.61 4.10 -0.37
C THR A 37 12.91 4.74 -1.55
N ILE A 38 11.61 5.00 -1.42
CA ILE A 38 10.76 5.51 -2.49
C ILE A 38 10.19 6.87 -2.07
N THR A 39 10.34 7.88 -2.93
CA THR A 39 9.78 9.22 -2.70
C THR A 39 9.06 9.77 -3.91
N LEU A 40 7.73 9.86 -3.82
CA LEU A 40 6.87 10.47 -4.83
C LEU A 40 6.51 11.92 -4.48
N GLY A 41 6.28 12.72 -5.53
CA GLY A 41 5.74 14.07 -5.37
C GLY A 41 4.23 14.04 -5.16
N ALA A 42 3.55 15.15 -5.43
CA ALA A 42 2.10 15.16 -5.52
C ALA A 42 1.61 14.39 -6.78
N GLY A 43 0.41 13.82 -6.72
CA GLY A 43 -0.15 12.94 -7.74
C GLY A 43 -0.55 11.58 -7.15
N ASN A 44 -1.31 10.79 -7.90
CA ASN A 44 -1.74 9.47 -7.44
C ASN A 44 -0.61 8.45 -7.62
N GLY A 45 -0.26 7.71 -6.56
CA GLY A 45 0.73 6.64 -6.62
C GLY A 45 0.12 5.25 -6.55
N VAL A 46 0.71 4.28 -7.24
CA VAL A 46 0.64 2.87 -6.87
C VAL A 46 2.06 2.44 -6.50
N VAL A 47 2.29 2.11 -5.24
CA VAL A 47 3.60 1.73 -4.72
C VAL A 47 3.51 0.37 -4.05
N LEU A 48 4.42 -0.51 -4.42
CA LEU A 48 4.73 -1.73 -3.67
C LEU A 48 6.20 -1.63 -3.25
N GLY A 49 6.49 -1.65 -1.95
CA GLY A 49 7.86 -1.64 -1.45
C GLY A 49 8.56 -2.93 -1.86
N GLY A 50 8.09 -4.06 -1.34
CA GLY A 50 8.61 -5.37 -1.75
C GLY A 50 8.85 -6.28 -0.57
N SER A 51 10.04 -6.85 -0.47
CA SER A 51 10.46 -7.66 0.67
C SER A 51 11.65 -6.98 1.32
N GLY A 52 11.47 -6.43 2.50
CA GLY A 52 12.53 -5.67 3.16
C GLY A 52 11.95 -4.73 4.19
N ALA A 53 12.78 -3.91 4.81
CA ALA A 53 12.32 -2.77 5.59
C ALA A 53 12.31 -1.53 4.71
N ASP A 54 11.15 -1.13 4.21
CA ASP A 54 11.01 -0.11 3.20
C ASP A 54 10.65 1.27 3.77
N ALA A 55 11.19 2.32 3.15
CA ALA A 55 10.91 3.70 3.48
C ALA A 55 10.14 4.37 2.33
N LEU A 56 8.82 4.51 2.50
CA LEU A 56 7.89 4.98 1.48
C LEU A 56 7.33 6.35 1.85
N THR A 57 7.61 7.37 1.04
CA THR A 57 7.09 8.73 1.23
C THR A 57 6.38 9.22 -0.02
N LEU A 58 5.08 9.47 0.07
CA LEU A 58 4.25 9.96 -1.03
C LEU A 58 3.67 11.32 -0.67
N GLY A 59 3.65 12.24 -1.63
CA GLY A 59 3.01 13.55 -1.47
C GLY A 59 1.48 13.47 -1.51
N ALA A 60 0.83 14.62 -1.64
CA ALA A 60 -0.62 14.70 -1.76
C ALA A 60 -1.13 14.02 -3.04
N GLY A 61 -2.27 13.36 -2.97
CA GLY A 61 -2.87 12.55 -4.02
C GLY A 61 -3.47 11.28 -3.43
N ARG A 62 -4.43 10.67 -4.12
CA ARG A 62 -5.02 9.40 -3.70
C ARG A 62 -4.11 8.27 -4.15
N SER A 63 -3.37 7.69 -3.22
CA SER A 63 -2.39 6.65 -3.51
C SER A 63 -2.83 5.27 -2.99
N VAL A 64 -2.28 4.23 -3.58
CA VAL A 64 -2.29 2.86 -3.04
C VAL A 64 -0.85 2.51 -2.71
N VAL A 65 -0.60 2.15 -1.45
CA VAL A 65 0.72 1.79 -0.96
C VAL A 65 0.62 0.44 -0.26
N LEU A 66 1.46 -0.49 -0.69
CA LEU A 66 1.77 -1.68 0.08
C LEU A 66 3.23 -1.53 0.51
N GLY A 67 3.49 -1.64 1.81
CA GLY A 67 4.84 -1.73 2.34
C GLY A 67 5.52 -2.96 1.76
N ASP A 68 4.89 -4.11 1.98
CA ASP A 68 5.39 -5.37 1.47
C ASP A 68 4.79 -5.81 0.11
N ASN A 69 5.02 -7.09 -0.20
CA ASN A 69 4.57 -7.80 -1.38
C ASN A 69 3.05 -7.79 -1.56
N GLY A 70 2.61 -7.47 -2.77
CA GLY A 70 1.22 -7.63 -3.11
C GLY A 70 0.85 -7.39 -4.56
N THR A 71 -0.42 -7.09 -4.76
CA THR A 71 -1.05 -6.89 -6.07
C THR A 71 -2.01 -5.72 -6.02
N VAL A 72 -2.08 -5.00 -7.13
CA VAL A 72 -3.04 -3.92 -7.37
C VAL A 72 -3.61 -4.08 -8.77
N ASP A 73 -4.90 -4.38 -8.88
CA ASP A 73 -5.64 -4.38 -10.14
C ASP A 73 -6.33 -3.02 -10.35
N LEU A 74 -6.22 -2.51 -11.58
CA LEU A 74 -6.70 -1.19 -11.97
C LEU A 74 -7.78 -1.29 -13.06
N ASP A 75 -8.78 -0.39 -13.01
CA ASP A 75 -9.78 -0.25 -14.06
C ASP A 75 -9.25 0.47 -15.31
N ASP A 76 -10.11 0.68 -16.31
CA ASP A 76 -9.76 1.34 -17.58
C ASP A 76 -9.46 2.85 -17.43
N GLN A 77 -9.77 3.44 -16.28
CA GLN A 77 -9.35 4.78 -15.87
C GLN A 77 -8.09 4.77 -15.00
N ALA A 78 -7.40 3.63 -14.86
CA ALA A 78 -6.22 3.45 -14.00
C ALA A 78 -6.51 3.72 -12.52
N ARG A 79 -7.74 3.43 -12.06
CA ARG A 79 -8.13 3.51 -10.65
C ARG A 79 -8.07 2.13 -10.01
N ALA A 80 -7.58 2.05 -8.77
CA ALA A 80 -7.51 0.78 -8.06
C ALA A 80 -8.89 0.19 -7.78
N THR A 81 -8.97 -1.14 -7.91
CA THR A 81 -10.21 -1.92 -7.75
C THR A 81 -10.02 -3.08 -6.78
N GLU A 82 -8.91 -3.82 -6.90
CA GLU A 82 -8.54 -4.87 -5.95
C GLU A 82 -7.10 -4.65 -5.52
N ILE A 83 -6.88 -4.69 -4.22
CA ILE A 83 -5.58 -4.43 -3.58
C ILE A 83 -5.39 -5.54 -2.56
N ALA A 84 -4.28 -6.29 -2.61
CA ALA A 84 -4.07 -7.39 -1.68
C ALA A 84 -2.58 -7.69 -1.46
N SER A 85 -2.21 -7.96 -0.21
CA SER A 85 -0.93 -8.58 0.14
C SER A 85 -0.89 -10.03 -0.36
N THR A 86 0.26 -10.50 -0.84
CA THR A 86 0.38 -11.84 -1.47
C THR A 86 1.41 -12.76 -0.82
N SER A 87 2.20 -12.30 0.16
CA SER A 87 3.19 -13.12 0.88
C SER A 87 3.22 -12.74 2.36
N PRO A 88 2.31 -13.29 3.18
CA PRO A 88 2.00 -12.72 4.48
C PRO A 88 3.07 -12.90 5.55
N ASP A 89 4.05 -13.77 5.31
CA ASP A 89 5.19 -14.05 6.18
C ASP A 89 6.53 -13.56 5.59
N VAL A 90 6.47 -12.78 4.51
CA VAL A 90 7.65 -12.27 3.80
C VAL A 90 7.53 -10.76 3.66
N GLY A 91 8.47 -10.08 4.30
CA GLY A 91 8.47 -8.63 4.41
C GLY A 91 9.37 -8.15 5.54
N GLY A 92 9.21 -6.90 5.92
CA GLY A 92 9.95 -6.31 7.01
C GLY A 92 9.20 -5.15 7.65
N ARG A 93 9.94 -4.40 8.48
CA ARG A 93 9.37 -3.26 9.18
C ARG A 93 9.40 -2.04 8.27
N ASP A 94 8.23 -1.58 7.87
CA ASP A 94 8.10 -0.46 6.95
C ASP A 94 7.86 0.88 7.65
N VAL A 95 8.29 1.94 6.98
CA VAL A 95 7.96 3.33 7.32
C VAL A 95 7.21 3.93 6.16
N ILE A 96 5.91 4.11 6.33
CA ILE A 96 5.00 4.58 5.28
C ILE A 96 4.40 5.93 5.66
N VAL A 97 4.67 6.92 4.83
CA VAL A 97 4.08 8.26 4.95
C VAL A 97 3.38 8.62 3.65
N VAL A 98 2.07 8.85 3.73
CA VAL A 98 1.27 9.34 2.60
C VAL A 98 0.68 10.70 2.92
N GLY A 99 0.66 11.60 1.94
CA GLY A 99 0.09 12.94 2.08
C GLY A 99 -1.45 12.95 2.01
N ASP A 100 -2.01 14.16 1.91
CA ASP A 100 -3.47 14.37 1.81
C ASP A 100 -4.06 13.75 0.53
N GLY A 101 -5.31 13.27 0.57
CA GLY A 101 -6.07 12.83 -0.61
C GLY A 101 -6.98 11.62 -0.40
N GLY A 102 -6.84 10.92 0.73
CA GLY A 102 -7.52 9.66 1.01
C GLY A 102 -6.89 8.52 0.22
N SER A 103 -5.99 7.79 0.86
CA SER A 103 -5.17 6.72 0.28
C SER A 103 -5.54 5.35 0.84
N VAL A 104 -5.13 4.29 0.15
CA VAL A 104 -5.11 2.93 0.70
C VAL A 104 -3.68 2.59 1.09
N VAL A 105 -3.46 2.18 2.33
CA VAL A 105 -2.17 1.74 2.84
C VAL A 105 -2.33 0.35 3.46
N ILE A 106 -1.45 -0.57 3.10
CA ILE A 106 -1.27 -1.86 3.76
C ILE A 106 0.20 -1.93 4.17
N GLY A 107 0.51 -2.11 5.46
CA GLY A 107 1.90 -2.30 5.92
C GLY A 107 2.43 -3.65 5.42
N GLY A 108 1.97 -4.73 6.04
CA GLY A 108 2.25 -6.08 5.55
C GLY A 108 2.66 -7.04 6.66
N PHE A 109 3.84 -7.61 6.54
CA PHE A 109 4.52 -8.42 7.53
C PHE A 109 5.58 -7.58 8.23
N GLY A 110 5.29 -7.14 9.44
CA GLY A 110 6.28 -6.33 10.14
C GLY A 110 5.68 -5.61 11.32
N ALA A 111 6.49 -4.77 11.95
CA ALA A 111 6.01 -3.85 12.97
C ALA A 111 6.03 -2.45 12.36
N ASP A 112 4.98 -2.11 11.62
CA ASP A 112 5.02 -1.02 10.65
C ASP A 112 4.71 0.32 11.30
N LEU A 113 5.29 1.38 10.72
CA LEU A 113 4.99 2.76 11.08
C LEU A 113 4.25 3.42 9.93
N ILE A 114 2.96 3.65 10.10
CA ILE A 114 2.09 4.20 9.07
C ILE A 114 1.58 5.57 9.50
N THR A 115 1.77 6.58 8.66
CA THR A 115 1.20 7.92 8.85
C THR A 115 0.50 8.38 7.59
N THR A 116 -0.77 8.76 7.70
CA THR A 116 -1.55 9.31 6.60
C THR A 116 -1.85 10.79 6.81
N GLY A 117 -2.06 11.50 5.70
CA GLY A 117 -2.51 12.89 5.71
C GLY A 117 -4.03 12.99 5.88
N SER A 118 -4.58 14.12 5.43
CA SER A 118 -6.02 14.37 5.46
C SER A 118 -6.74 13.62 4.33
N GLY A 119 -7.96 13.16 4.58
CA GLY A 119 -8.81 12.50 3.58
C GLY A 119 -9.50 11.28 4.17
N SER A 120 -10.22 10.53 3.33
CA SER A 120 -10.75 9.24 3.74
C SER A 120 -9.72 8.17 3.42
N ASP A 121 -8.95 7.77 4.42
CA ASP A 121 -7.91 6.75 4.28
C ASP A 121 -8.44 5.35 4.64
N ILE A 122 -7.84 4.33 4.03
CA ILE A 122 -7.99 2.93 4.40
C ILE A 122 -6.62 2.44 4.79
N VAL A 123 -6.42 2.09 6.05
CA VAL A 123 -5.14 1.64 6.57
C VAL A 123 -5.29 0.25 7.16
N LEU A 124 -4.47 -0.67 6.67
CA LEU A 124 -4.24 -1.96 7.29
C LEU A 124 -2.79 -1.96 7.77
N GLY A 125 -2.57 -2.21 9.07
CA GLY A 125 -1.23 -2.37 9.61
C GLY A 125 -0.59 -3.62 9.03
N ASP A 126 -1.25 -4.75 9.24
CA ASP A 126 -0.81 -6.01 8.68
C ASP A 126 -1.43 -6.36 7.32
N ASN A 127 -1.08 -7.55 6.84
CA ASN A 127 -1.67 -8.24 5.70
C ASN A 127 -3.19 -8.14 5.57
N GLY A 128 -3.62 -7.70 4.38
CA GLY A 128 -5.04 -7.67 4.08
C GLY A 128 -5.38 -7.49 2.62
N ALA A 129 -6.65 -7.19 2.39
CA ALA A 129 -7.20 -6.93 1.08
C ALA A 129 -8.29 -5.85 1.13
N VAL A 130 -8.30 -5.03 0.08
CA VAL A 130 -9.26 -3.95 -0.12
C VAL A 130 -9.88 -4.07 -1.50
N THR A 131 -11.20 -4.08 -1.55
CA THR A 131 -11.97 -4.01 -2.78
C THR A 131 -12.64 -2.65 -2.87
N LEU A 132 -12.41 -1.94 -3.98
CA LEU A 132 -12.95 -0.63 -4.26
C LEU A 132 -13.93 -0.68 -5.44
N SER A 133 -15.01 0.10 -5.35
CA SER A 133 -15.89 0.41 -6.48
C SER A 133 -15.90 1.92 -6.69
N ALA A 134 -15.42 2.37 -7.86
CA ALA A 134 -15.30 3.79 -8.17
C ALA A 134 -14.56 4.59 -7.06
N LEU A 135 -13.47 4.01 -6.53
CA LEU A 135 -12.65 4.56 -5.44
C LEU A 135 -13.36 4.64 -4.07
N VAL A 136 -14.47 3.93 -3.88
CA VAL A 136 -15.17 3.81 -2.59
C VAL A 136 -14.99 2.37 -2.05
N PRO A 137 -14.64 2.18 -0.76
CA PRO A 137 -14.50 0.84 -0.19
C PRO A 137 -15.80 0.05 -0.23
N VAL A 138 -15.70 -1.19 -0.71
CA VAL A 138 -16.76 -2.21 -0.65
C VAL A 138 -16.42 -3.27 0.39
N PHE A 139 -15.17 -3.73 0.38
CA PHE A 139 -14.64 -4.65 1.38
C PHE A 139 -13.26 -4.20 1.84
N VAL A 140 -13.03 -4.29 3.14
CA VAL A 140 -11.72 -4.10 3.79
C VAL A 140 -11.58 -5.26 4.78
N ARG A 141 -10.51 -6.05 4.68
CA ARG A 141 -10.32 -7.21 5.57
C ARG A 141 -8.85 -7.54 5.81
N THR A 142 -8.54 -7.97 7.02
CA THR A 142 -7.33 -8.74 7.32
C THR A 142 -7.42 -10.11 6.65
N THR A 143 -6.34 -10.56 6.01
CA THR A 143 -6.29 -11.87 5.31
C THR A 143 -5.49 -12.90 6.10
N SER A 144 -4.59 -12.45 6.97
CA SER A 144 -3.73 -13.31 7.78
C SER A 144 -3.78 -12.91 9.26
N PRO A 145 -4.88 -13.21 10.00
CA PRO A 145 -5.11 -12.69 11.34
C PRO A 145 -4.17 -13.23 12.44
N ALA A 146 -3.24 -14.11 12.07
CA ALA A 146 -2.25 -14.68 12.97
C ALA A 146 -0.80 -14.35 12.57
N ILE A 147 -0.62 -13.59 11.48
CA ILE A 147 0.69 -13.24 10.93
C ILE A 147 0.73 -11.74 10.74
N GLY A 148 1.70 -11.12 11.40
CA GLY A 148 1.81 -9.68 11.51
C GLY A 148 2.72 -9.29 12.66
N GLY A 149 2.85 -7.99 12.90
CA GLY A 149 3.57 -7.44 14.04
C GLY A 149 2.76 -6.35 14.74
N ALA A 150 3.42 -5.64 15.64
CA ALA A 150 2.78 -4.56 16.38
C ALA A 150 2.96 -3.25 15.60
N ASP A 151 1.86 -2.72 15.09
CA ASP A 151 1.90 -1.54 14.22
C ASP A 151 1.67 -0.24 15.00
N GLU A 152 2.25 0.85 14.49
CA GLU A 152 1.93 2.21 14.91
C GLU A 152 1.24 2.94 13.75
N ILE A 153 -0.06 3.22 13.91
CA ILE A 153 -0.90 3.78 12.86
C ILE A 153 -1.42 5.16 13.26
N ARG A 154 -0.94 6.18 12.56
CA ARG A 154 -1.40 7.56 12.70
C ARG A 154 -2.22 7.95 11.47
N ALA A 155 -3.50 7.61 11.50
CA ALA A 155 -4.44 8.09 10.49
C ALA A 155 -4.72 9.58 10.69
N GLY A 156 -4.65 10.36 9.60
CA GLY A 156 -4.88 11.81 9.64
C GLY A 156 -6.36 12.18 9.73
N GLU A 157 -6.67 13.45 9.44
CA GLU A 157 -8.04 13.97 9.53
C GLU A 157 -8.97 13.37 8.47
N GLY A 158 -10.22 13.04 8.84
CA GLY A 158 -11.25 12.57 7.91
C GLY A 158 -11.89 11.25 8.32
N ASP A 159 -12.68 10.68 7.40
CA ASP A 159 -13.38 9.41 7.62
C ASP A 159 -12.48 8.24 7.25
N ASN A 160 -11.80 7.68 8.25
CA ASN A 160 -10.80 6.61 8.05
C ASN A 160 -11.35 5.23 8.42
N VAL A 161 -10.89 4.22 7.70
CA VAL A 161 -11.01 2.80 8.09
C VAL A 161 -9.64 2.30 8.48
N VAL A 162 -9.50 1.79 9.70
CA VAL A 162 -8.23 1.26 10.20
C VAL A 162 -8.43 -0.16 10.74
N LEU A 163 -7.59 -1.09 10.29
CA LEU A 163 -7.41 -2.40 10.91
C LEU A 163 -5.94 -2.54 11.28
N GLY A 164 -5.60 -2.68 12.56
CA GLY A 164 -4.21 -2.93 12.99
C GLY A 164 -3.75 -4.30 12.52
N GLY A 165 -4.19 -5.34 13.22
CA GLY A 165 -4.07 -6.71 12.73
C GLY A 165 -3.69 -7.67 13.84
N ALA A 166 -2.73 -8.53 13.55
CA ALA A 166 -2.09 -9.45 14.46
C ALA A 166 -0.96 -8.75 15.24
N GLY A 167 -1.30 -8.04 16.31
CA GLY A 167 -0.29 -7.39 17.11
C GLY A 167 -0.88 -6.68 18.30
N ALA A 168 -0.02 -5.98 19.04
CA ALA A 168 -0.47 -4.97 19.98
C ALA A 168 -0.31 -3.60 19.30
N ASP A 169 -1.33 -3.22 18.54
CA ASP A 169 -1.29 -2.06 17.65
C ASP A 169 -1.66 -0.77 18.40
N LEU A 170 -1.10 0.37 17.95
CA LEU A 170 -1.33 1.70 18.52
C LEU A 170 -1.92 2.68 17.49
#